data_AF-A0AAN8KSV9-F1
#
_entry.id   AF-A0AAN8KSV9-F1
#
_cell.length_a   1.000
_cell.length_b   1.000
_cell.length_c   1.000
_cell.angle_alpha   90.00
_cell.angle_beta   90.00
_cell.angle_gamma   90.00
#
_symmetry.space_group_name_H-M   'P 1'
#
loop_
_entity.id
_entity.type
_entity.pdbx_description
1 polymer ?
#
loop_
_entity_poly.entity_id
_entity_poly.type
_entity_poly.pdbx_seq_one_letter_code
_entity_poly.pdbx_strand_id
1 'polypeptide(L)'
;MASSFWKGVVCVGLFALAHAAFSAAQHRSYMRLTEKENENLPVDIVLQTLLAFVLTIYGIVHIAGEFKEMDASSELKNKTFDTLRNHPSFYMFNHRGRVLFCSPDPEASAVPNPQALPNPLRLRKLEHLH
;
A
#
# COMPACT_ATOMS: atom_id res chain seq x y z
N MET A 1 -5.58 -5.21 0.62
CA MET A 1 -4.46 -5.73 -0.21
C MET A 1 -5.05 -6.79 -1.12
N ALA A 2 -5.12 -6.56 -2.44
CA ALA A 2 -5.64 -7.55 -3.37
C ALA A 2 -4.82 -8.85 -3.22
N SER A 3 -5.51 -9.98 -2.96
CA SER A 3 -4.84 -11.26 -2.77
C SER A 3 -4.00 -11.58 -4.00
N SER A 4 -2.80 -12.16 -3.81
CA SER A 4 -1.93 -12.55 -4.93
C SER A 4 -2.63 -13.44 -5.95
N PHE A 5 -3.70 -14.13 -5.53
CA PHE A 5 -4.59 -14.90 -6.38
C PHE A 5 -5.23 -14.06 -7.50
N TRP A 6 -5.84 -12.91 -7.20
CA TRP A 6 -6.50 -12.09 -8.22
C TRP A 6 -5.53 -11.54 -9.27
N LYS A 7 -4.31 -11.22 -8.84
CA LYS A 7 -3.23 -10.85 -9.77
C LYS A 7 -2.90 -12.02 -10.71
N GLY A 8 -2.83 -13.24 -10.19
CA GLY A 8 -2.67 -14.46 -10.98
C GLY A 8 -3.80 -14.65 -12.00
N VAL A 9 -5.06 -14.46 -11.58
CA VAL A 9 -6.23 -14.53 -12.47
C VAL A 9 -6.12 -13.54 -13.63
N VAL A 10 -5.74 -12.29 -13.36
CA VAL A 10 -5.53 -11.28 -14.41
C VAL A 10 -4.39 -11.67 -15.35
N CYS A 11 -3.27 -12.17 -14.84
CA CYS A 11 -2.17 -12.66 -15.67
C CYS A 11 -2.61 -13.79 -16.61
N VAL A 12 -3.38 -14.75 -16.10
CA VAL A 12 -3.93 -15.87 -16.91
C VAL A 12 -4.91 -15.34 -17.95
N GLY A 13 -5.79 -14.40 -17.59
CA GLY A 13 -6.72 -13.76 -18.52
C GLY A 13 -6.02 -13.02 -19.66
N LEU A 14 -4.98 -12.24 -19.36
CA LEU A 14 -4.17 -11.54 -20.37
C LEU A 14 -3.40 -12.50 -21.27
N PHE A 15 -2.84 -13.57 -20.71
CA PHE A 15 -2.16 -14.60 -21.49
C PHE A 15 -3.14 -15.32 -22.44
N ALA A 16 -4.32 -15.70 -21.97
CA ALA A 16 -5.36 -16.31 -22.79
C ALA A 16 -5.85 -15.35 -23.91
N LEU A 17 -5.95 -14.06 -23.62
CA LEU A 17 -6.32 -13.04 -24.60
C LEU A 17 -5.24 -12.87 -25.68
N ALA A 18 -3.97 -12.85 -25.28
CA ALA A 18 -2.83 -12.82 -26.21
C ALA A 18 -2.78 -14.07 -27.09
N HIS A 19 -3.04 -15.25 -26.51
CA HIS A 19 -3.14 -16.50 -27.26
C HIS A 19 -4.25 -16.43 -28.33
N ALA A 20 -5.45 -16.00 -27.94
CA ALA A 20 -6.57 -15.89 -28.86
C ALA A 20 -6.33 -14.84 -29.96
N ALA A 21 -5.64 -13.73 -29.64
CA ALA A 21 -5.22 -12.74 -30.63
C ALA A 21 -4.19 -13.32 -31.62
N PHE A 22 -3.24 -14.13 -31.16
CA PHE A 22 -2.31 -14.84 -32.02
C PHE A 22 -3.04 -15.83 -32.95
N SER A 23 -3.98 -16.62 -32.42
CA SER A 23 -4.82 -17.53 -33.22
C SER A 23 -5.64 -16.78 -34.28
N ALA A 24 -6.22 -15.62 -33.93
CA ALA A 24 -6.97 -14.79 -34.87
C ALA A 24 -6.06 -14.20 -35.97
N ALA A 25 -4.85 -13.75 -35.61
CA ALA A 25 -3.87 -13.22 -36.56
C ALA A 25 -3.37 -14.29 -37.52
N GLN A 26 -3.14 -15.51 -37.03
CA GLN A 26 -2.76 -16.66 -37.85
C GLN A 26 -3.90 -17.07 -38.78
N HIS A 27 -5.14 -17.15 -38.28
CA HIS A 27 -6.32 -17.42 -39.09
C HIS A 27 -6.46 -16.40 -40.23
N ARG A 28 -6.33 -15.11 -39.91
CA ARG A 28 -6.40 -14.03 -40.91
C ARG A 28 -5.28 -14.11 -41.95
N SER A 29 -4.07 -14.48 -41.53
CA SER A 29 -2.95 -14.71 -42.45
C SER A 29 -3.22 -15.90 -43.38
N TYR A 30 -3.74 -17.00 -42.83
CA TYR A 30 -4.11 -18.19 -43.60
C TYR A 30 -5.21 -17.91 -44.64
N MET A 31 -6.25 -17.16 -44.27
CA MET A 31 -7.33 -16.75 -45.17
C MET A 31 -6.82 -15.90 -46.35
N ARG A 32 -5.87 -14.99 -46.08
CA ARG A 32 -5.23 -14.16 -47.10
C ARG A 32 -4.41 -15.00 -48.09
N LEU A 33 -3.68 -16.01 -47.62
CA LEU A 33 -2.89 -16.89 -48.49
C LEU A 33 -3.75 -17.82 -49.35
N THR A 34 -4.93 -18.20 -48.87
CA THR A 34 -5.81 -19.18 -49.54
C THR A 34 -6.87 -18.54 -50.43
N GLU A 35 -6.84 -17.19 -50.56
CA GLU A 35 -7.82 -16.38 -51.31
C GLU A 35 -9.28 -16.59 -50.88
N LYS A 36 -9.51 -17.19 -49.70
CA LYS A 36 -10.83 -17.39 -49.09
C LYS A 36 -11.19 -16.22 -48.19
N GLU A 37 -11.26 -15.00 -48.73
CA GLU A 37 -11.39 -13.78 -47.92
C GLU A 37 -12.71 -13.70 -47.10
N ASN A 38 -13.72 -14.50 -47.43
CA ASN A 38 -15.09 -14.34 -46.92
C ASN A 38 -15.53 -15.33 -45.83
N GLU A 39 -14.62 -16.13 -45.23
CA GLU A 39 -15.04 -16.98 -44.11
C GLU A 39 -14.98 -16.24 -42.76
N ASN A 40 -16.00 -16.48 -41.95
CA ASN A 40 -16.11 -15.88 -40.62
C ASN A 40 -15.06 -16.46 -39.66
N LEU A 41 -14.75 -15.71 -38.60
CA LEU A 41 -13.82 -16.18 -37.57
C LEU A 41 -14.39 -17.44 -36.88
N PRO A 42 -13.56 -18.46 -36.62
CA PRO A 42 -14.00 -19.67 -35.91
C PRO A 42 -14.63 -19.30 -34.57
N VAL A 43 -15.80 -19.90 -34.28
CA VAL A 43 -16.56 -19.65 -33.05
C VAL A 43 -15.72 -19.91 -31.80
N ASP A 44 -14.79 -20.87 -31.87
CA ASP A 44 -13.85 -21.19 -30.79
C ASP A 44 -12.97 -19.99 -30.39
N ILE A 45 -12.39 -19.27 -31.37
CA ILE A 45 -11.57 -18.07 -31.12
C ILE A 45 -12.42 -16.94 -30.51
N VAL A 46 -13.65 -16.79 -31.01
CA VAL A 46 -14.60 -15.79 -30.50
C VAL A 46 -14.97 -16.11 -29.04
N LEU A 47 -15.25 -17.37 -28.73
CA LEU A 47 -15.59 -17.80 -27.37
C LEU A 47 -14.39 -17.66 -26.43
N GLN A 48 -13.19 -18.07 -26.86
CA GLN A 48 -11.96 -17.92 -26.07
C GLN A 48 -11.64 -16.45 -25.76
N THR A 49 -11.77 -15.55 -26.75
CA THR A 49 -11.56 -14.11 -26.53
C THR A 49 -12.58 -13.52 -25.57
N LEU A 50 -13.88 -13.84 -25.72
CA LEU A 50 -14.93 -13.39 -24.80
C LEU A 50 -14.71 -13.88 -23.36
N LEU A 51 -14.40 -15.16 -23.18
CA LEU A 51 -14.15 -15.73 -21.85
C LEU A 51 -12.90 -15.13 -21.21
N ALA A 52 -11.81 -14.99 -21.96
CA ALA A 52 -10.58 -14.35 -21.49
C ALA A 52 -10.81 -12.87 -21.10
N PHE A 53 -11.63 -12.15 -21.87
CA PHE A 53 -11.99 -10.77 -21.59
C PHE A 53 -12.81 -10.62 -20.31
N VAL A 54 -13.87 -11.41 -20.14
CA VAL A 54 -14.69 -11.42 -18.92
C VAL A 54 -13.86 -11.78 -17.70
N LEU A 55 -13.00 -12.80 -17.80
CA LEU A 55 -12.10 -13.21 -16.71
C LEU A 55 -11.15 -12.07 -16.31
N THR A 56 -10.61 -11.36 -17.29
CA THR A 56 -9.68 -10.24 -17.05
C THR A 56 -10.40 -9.07 -16.37
N ILE A 57 -11.59 -8.69 -16.84
CA ILE A 57 -12.42 -7.65 -16.19
C ILE A 57 -12.72 -8.04 -14.75
N TYR A 58 -13.17 -9.28 -14.55
CA TYR A 58 -13.53 -9.79 -13.23
C TYR A 58 -12.35 -9.73 -12.26
N GLY A 59 -11.15 -10.12 -12.70
CA GLY A 59 -9.94 -10.03 -11.91
C GLY A 59 -9.53 -8.57 -11.60
N ILE A 60 -9.62 -7.67 -12.58
CA ILE A 60 -9.25 -6.25 -12.39
C ILE A 60 -10.17 -5.57 -11.37
N VAL A 61 -11.48 -5.82 -11.43
CA VAL A 61 -12.44 -5.25 -10.47
C VAL A 61 -12.09 -5.63 -9.03
N HIS A 62 -11.67 -6.88 -8.79
CA HIS A 62 -11.23 -7.34 -7.46
C HIS A 62 -9.85 -6.80 -7.06
N ILE A 63 -9.02 -6.35 -8.00
CA ILE A 63 -7.74 -5.69 -7.72
C ILE A 63 -7.92 -4.20 -7.43
N ALA A 64 -8.94 -3.56 -8.01
CA ALA A 64 -9.19 -2.12 -7.91
C ALA A 64 -9.35 -1.62 -6.46
N GLY A 65 -9.66 -2.52 -5.54
CA GLY A 65 -9.71 -2.26 -4.11
C GLY A 65 -11.14 -2.15 -3.59
N GLU A 66 -11.25 -2.24 -2.27
CA GLU A 66 -12.54 -2.16 -1.59
C GLU A 66 -12.98 -0.70 -1.44
N PHE A 67 -14.27 -0.48 -1.53
CA PHE A 67 -14.85 0.82 -1.20
C PHE A 67 -14.70 1.08 0.30
N LYS A 68 -14.30 2.30 0.64
CA LYS A 68 -14.24 2.77 2.02
C LYS A 68 -15.50 3.55 2.34
N GLU A 69 -15.99 3.42 3.57
CA GLU A 69 -17.14 4.17 4.06
C GLU A 69 -16.89 5.69 3.98
N MET A 70 -17.92 6.43 3.56
CA MET A 70 -17.86 7.89 3.44
C MET A 70 -18.02 8.61 4.78
N ASP A 71 -18.60 7.95 5.79
CA ASP A 71 -18.80 8.54 7.11
C ASP A 71 -17.47 8.64 7.88
N ALA A 72 -17.00 9.86 8.08
CA ALA A 72 -15.78 10.12 8.85
C ALA A 72 -15.89 9.63 10.32
N SER A 73 -17.10 9.53 10.85
CA SER A 73 -17.35 9.08 12.22
C SER A 73 -16.99 7.60 12.40
N SER A 74 -17.08 6.78 11.34
CA SER A 74 -16.80 5.34 11.44
C SER A 74 -15.30 5.05 11.62
N GLU A 75 -14.43 5.84 11.00
CA GLU A 75 -12.99 5.78 11.27
C GLU A 75 -12.62 6.29 12.66
N LEU A 76 -13.38 7.27 13.18
CA LEU A 76 -13.11 7.88 14.49
C LEU A 76 -13.54 6.98 15.64
N LYS A 77 -14.54 6.12 15.46
CA LYS A 77 -14.98 5.14 16.47
C LYS A 77 -13.86 4.19 16.92
N ASN A 78 -12.91 3.87 16.04
CA ASN A 78 -11.78 2.99 16.37
C ASN A 78 -10.59 3.73 17.00
N LYS A 79 -10.67 5.06 17.20
CA LYS A 79 -9.61 5.86 17.82
C LYS A 79 -9.92 6.17 19.28
N THR A 80 -9.01 5.80 20.17
CA THR A 80 -9.10 6.10 21.60
C THR A 80 -8.55 7.49 21.91
N PHE A 81 -9.04 8.12 22.99
CA PHE A 81 -8.54 9.40 23.48
C PHE A 81 -7.01 9.43 23.69
N ASP A 82 -6.40 8.31 24.08
CA ASP A 82 -4.93 8.20 24.24
C ASP A 82 -4.18 8.42 22.93
N THR A 83 -4.73 7.98 21.80
CA THR A 83 -4.13 8.21 20.47
C THR A 83 -4.30 9.66 20.00
N LEU A 84 -5.39 10.33 20.41
CA LEU A 84 -5.68 11.71 20.04
C LEU A 84 -4.93 12.74 20.90
N ARG A 85 -4.76 12.45 22.20
CA ARG A 85 -4.07 13.33 23.16
C ARG A 85 -2.57 13.43 22.88
N ASN A 86 -2.03 12.44 22.19
CA ASN A 86 -0.64 12.38 21.81
C ASN A 86 -0.33 13.42 20.72
N HIS A 87 0.22 14.59 21.11
CA HIS A 87 0.64 15.64 20.18
C HIS A 87 2.16 15.58 19.93
N PRO A 88 2.63 15.06 18.78
CA PRO A 88 4.06 14.86 18.53
C PRO A 88 4.87 16.16 18.56
N SER A 89 4.24 17.27 18.16
CA SER A 89 4.86 18.60 18.16
C SER A 89 5.17 19.14 19.56
N PHE A 90 4.57 18.57 20.62
CA PHE A 90 4.70 19.03 22.00
C PHE A 90 5.32 17.97 22.92
N TYR A 91 6.10 17.04 22.35
CA TYR A 91 6.78 16.04 23.16
C TYR A 91 7.83 16.67 24.09
N MET A 92 7.66 16.39 25.37
CA MET A 92 8.64 16.70 26.40
C MET A 92 9.26 15.40 26.89
N PHE A 93 10.56 15.22 26.64
CA PHE A 93 11.28 13.99 26.99
C PHE A 93 11.67 13.90 28.47
N ASN A 94 11.36 14.92 29.28
CA ASN A 94 11.58 14.90 30.73
C ASN A 94 10.42 14.19 31.45
N HIS A 95 10.40 12.86 31.36
CA HIS A 95 9.36 11.99 31.92
C HIS A 95 9.99 10.79 32.64
N ARG A 96 9.20 10.09 33.47
CA ARG A 96 9.69 8.96 34.30
C ARG A 96 10.28 7.81 33.49
N GLY A 97 9.83 7.63 32.24
CA GLY A 97 10.37 6.65 31.31
C GLY A 97 11.87 6.80 31.07
N ARG A 98 12.40 8.03 31.16
CA ARG A 98 13.85 8.29 31.02
C ARG A 98 14.71 7.57 32.05
N VAL A 99 14.20 7.32 33.26
CA VAL A 99 14.96 6.63 34.32
C VAL A 99 14.60 5.14 34.36
N LEU A 100 13.34 4.82 34.10
CA LEU A 100 12.83 3.44 34.16
C LEU A 100 13.26 2.57 32.97
N PHE A 101 13.49 3.18 31.80
CA PHE A 101 13.87 2.48 30.56
C PHE A 101 15.23 2.97 30.02
N CYS A 102 16.07 3.57 30.89
CA CYS A 102 17.44 3.92 30.52
C CYS A 102 18.25 2.64 30.38
N SER A 103 18.64 2.28 29.15
CA SER A 103 19.67 1.25 28.96
C SER A 103 21.00 1.77 29.51
N PRO A 104 21.77 0.95 30.23
CA PRO A 104 23.13 1.31 30.64
C PRO A 104 24.06 1.21 29.43
N ASP A 105 24.13 2.27 28.62
CA ASP A 105 25.22 2.42 27.65
C ASP A 105 26.47 2.94 28.38
N PRO A 106 27.63 2.26 28.30
CA PRO A 106 28.82 2.60 29.09
C PRO A 106 29.59 3.88 28.66
N GLU A 107 29.07 4.72 27.76
CA GLU A 107 29.81 5.87 27.19
C GLU A 107 28.86 6.99 26.70
N ALA A 108 28.02 7.57 27.58
CA ALA A 108 27.15 8.69 27.18
C ALA A 108 26.89 9.69 28.32
N SER A 109 27.96 10.19 28.94
CA SER A 109 27.88 11.27 29.93
C SER A 109 28.80 12.47 29.62
N ALA A 110 29.14 12.71 28.35
CA ALA A 110 30.05 13.80 27.98
C ALA A 110 29.66 14.66 26.76
N VAL A 111 28.44 14.54 26.22
CA VAL A 111 27.97 15.48 25.18
C VAL A 111 26.81 16.31 25.73
N PRO A 112 27.00 17.62 25.98
CA PRO A 112 25.90 18.51 26.32
C PRO A 112 24.90 18.54 25.17
N ASN A 113 23.65 18.20 25.42
CA ASN A 113 22.56 18.37 24.44
C ASN A 113 22.33 19.88 24.22
N PRO A 114 22.68 20.45 23.05
CA PRO A 114 22.59 21.89 22.81
C PRO A 114 21.15 22.42 22.73
N GLN A 115 20.15 21.53 22.70
CA GLN A 115 18.73 21.88 22.61
C GLN A 115 17.98 21.82 23.94
N ALA A 116 18.62 21.37 25.02
CA ALA A 116 18.01 21.41 26.34
C ALA A 116 18.17 22.81 26.92
N LEU A 117 17.12 23.64 26.85
CA LEU A 117 17.08 24.90 27.59
C LEU A 117 17.42 24.60 29.06
N PRO A 118 18.42 25.27 29.66
CA PRO A 118 18.80 25.01 31.04
C PRO A 118 17.58 25.19 31.94
N ASN A 119 17.25 24.14 32.68
CA ASN A 119 16.13 24.13 33.60
C ASN A 119 16.30 25.32 34.58
N PRO A 120 15.40 26.32 34.62
CA PRO A 120 15.60 27.54 35.41
C PRO A 120 15.71 27.26 36.92
N LEU A 121 15.21 26.11 37.38
CA LEU A 121 15.36 25.63 38.75
C LEU A 121 16.81 25.26 39.11
N ARG A 122 17.66 24.90 38.14
CA ARG A 122 19.09 24.63 38.37
C ARG A 122 19.89 25.93 38.52
N LEU A 123 19.52 26.98 37.78
CA LEU A 123 20.12 28.31 37.93
C LEU A 123 19.82 28.92 39.31
N ARG A 124 18.58 28.83 39.79
CA ARG A 124 18.22 29.36 41.12
C ARG A 124 18.95 28.68 42.28
N LYS A 125 19.36 27.42 42.12
CA LYS A 125 20.14 26.70 43.14
C LYS A 125 21.61 27.14 43.19
N LEU A 126 22.12 27.74 42.12
CA LEU A 126 23.49 28.25 42.02
C LEU A 126 23.62 29.68 42.55
N GLU A 127 22.58 30.52 42.43
CA GLU A 127 22.59 31.88 43.01
C GLU A 127 22.60 31.89 44.54
N HIS A 128 22.08 30.85 45.18
CA HIS A 128 22.04 30.76 46.65
C HIS A 128 23.34 30.27 47.29
N LEU A 129 24.39 30.06 46.47
CA LEU A 129 25.68 29.49 46.88
C LEU A 129 26.85 30.50 46.78
N HIS A 130 26.55 31.79 46.66
CA HIS A 130 27.53 32.88 46.70
C HIS A 130 27.25 33.83 47.86
#